data_AF-A0A1Y1ZSV2-F1
#
_entry.id   AF-A0A1Y1ZSV2-F1
#
_cell.length_a   1.000
_cell.length_b   1.000
_cell.length_c   1.000
_cell.angle_alpha   90.00
_cell.angle_beta   90.00
_cell.angle_gamma   90.00
#
_symmetry.space_group_name_H-M   'P 1'
#
loop_
_entity.id
_entity.type
_entity.pdbx_description
1 polymer ?
#
loop_
_entity_poly.entity_id
_entity_poly.type
_entity_poly.pdbx_seq_one_letter_code
_entity_poly.pdbx_strand_id
1 'polypeptide(L)' 'MESLKKKVKRVSQACNYCKLKRVKCTGDNPCQNCRTFNIDCIYSKSKKRD' A
#
# COMPACT_ATOMS: atom_id res chain seq x y z
N MET A 1 -20.49 -21.66 8.04
CA MET A 1 -20.18 -20.21 8.00
C MET A 1 -18.67 -20.09 7.91
N GLU A 2 -18.14 -19.96 6.69
CA GLU A 2 -16.71 -20.08 6.47
C GLU A 2 -16.03 -18.71 6.62
N SER A 3 -15.14 -18.64 7.60
CA SER A 3 -14.39 -17.46 7.99
C SER A 3 -13.48 -17.01 6.85
N LEU A 4 -13.92 -16.00 6.09
CA LEU A 4 -13.14 -15.26 5.09
C LEU A 4 -12.00 -14.48 5.78
N LYS A 5 -11.00 -15.20 6.33
CA LYS A 5 -9.72 -14.62 6.72
C LYS A 5 -9.07 -14.11 5.44
N LYS A 6 -9.31 -12.85 5.11
CA LYS A 6 -8.59 -12.11 4.06
C LYS A 6 -7.11 -12.25 4.37
N LYS A 7 -6.45 -13.19 3.68
CA LYS A 7 -5.00 -13.40 3.75
C LYS A 7 -4.39 -12.04 3.45
N VAL A 8 -3.74 -11.46 4.45
CA VAL A 8 -2.97 -10.23 4.28
C VAL A 8 -1.92 -10.57 3.22
N LYS A 9 -2.16 -10.15 1.98
CA LYS A 9 -1.25 -10.41 0.86
C LYS A 9 0.07 -9.77 1.27
N ARG A 10 1.07 -10.60 1.58
CA ARG A 10 2.42 -10.11 1.86
C ARG A 10 2.87 -9.37 0.63
N VAL A 11 2.92 -8.04 0.72
CA VAL A 11 3.45 -7.26 -0.38
C VAL A 11 4.95 -7.22 -0.32
N SER A 12 5.55 -7.61 -1.45
CA SER A 12 6.99 -7.51 -1.67
C SER A 12 7.46 -6.06 -1.77
N GLN A 13 6.54 -5.11 -2.02
CA GLN A 13 6.86 -3.70 -2.17
C GLN A 13 5.82 -2.83 -1.47
N ALA A 14 6.30 -1.94 -0.60
CA ALA A 14 5.49 -0.87 -0.02
C ALA A 14 5.18 0.21 -1.06
N CYS A 15 4.00 0.85 -0.98
CA CYS A 15 3.69 2.03 -1.78
C CYS A 15 4.62 3.20 -1.43
N ASN A 16 4.67 4.23 -2.28
CA ASN A 16 5.53 5.41 -2.09
C ASN A 16 5.33 6.06 -0.74
N TYR A 17 4.07 6.27 -0.33
CA TYR A 17 3.80 6.88 0.97
C TYR A 17 4.37 6.04 2.11
N CYS A 18 4.13 4.72 2.11
CA CYS A 18 4.64 3.84 3.15
C CYS A 18 6.17 3.75 3.11
N LYS A 19 6.79 3.79 1.93
CA LYS A 19 8.25 3.86 1.75
C LYS A 19 8.83 5.16 2.33
N LEU A 20 8.24 6.31 1.99
CA LEU A 20 8.65 7.64 2.46
C LEU A 20 8.50 7.76 3.98
N LYS A 21 7.37 7.30 4.53
CA LYS A 21 7.11 7.27 5.97
C LYS A 21 7.82 6.14 6.71
N ARG A 22 8.48 5.21 6.00
CA ARG A 22 9.10 3.99 6.55
C ARG A 22 8.15 3.18 7.44
N VAL A 23 6.88 3.10 7.06
CA VAL A 23 5.84 2.34 7.77
C VAL A 23 5.50 1.04 7.05
N LYS A 24 4.93 0.08 7.78
CA LYS A 24 4.52 -1.21 7.22
C LYS A 24 3.36 -1.02 6.24
N CYS A 25 3.59 -1.32 4.96
CA CYS A 25 2.55 -1.28 3.96
C CYS A 25 1.72 -2.56 4.00
N THR A 26 0.40 -2.43 4.02
CA THR A 26 -0.51 -3.59 3.96
C THR A 26 -0.65 -4.16 2.57
N GLY A 27 -0.26 -3.41 1.54
CA GLY A 27 -0.30 -3.91 0.17
C GLY A 27 -1.65 -3.94 -0.52
N ASP A 28 -2.67 -3.43 0.17
CA ASP A 28 -3.97 -3.18 -0.41
C ASP A 28 -3.89 -1.97 -1.36
N ASN A 29 -4.91 -1.79 -2.22
CA ASN A 29 -4.95 -0.67 -3.15
C ASN A 29 -6.32 0.03 -3.06
N PRO A 30 -6.44 1.10 -2.26
CA PRO A 30 -5.38 1.80 -1.51
C PRO A 30 -4.93 1.08 -0.23
N CYS A 31 -3.65 1.23 0.12
CA CYS A 31 -3.09 0.66 1.36
C CYS A 31 -3.83 1.20 2.60
N GLN A 32 -3.84 0.48 3.74
CA GLN A 32 -4.61 0.92 4.93
C GLN A 32 -4.23 2.34 5.36
N ASN A 33 -2.93 2.64 5.48
CA ASN A 33 -2.48 3.99 5.79
C ASN A 33 -2.96 5.00 4.73
N CYS A 34 -2.80 4.66 3.45
CA CYS A 34 -3.18 5.54 2.36
C CYS A 34 -4.68 5.87 2.39
N ARG A 35 -5.51 4.88 2.75
CA ARG A 35 -6.94 5.00 2.95
C ARG A 35 -7.28 5.85 4.18
N THR A 36 -6.58 5.63 5.30
CA THR A 36 -6.78 6.41 6.54
C THR A 36 -6.40 7.87 6.38
N PHE A 37 -5.28 8.14 5.69
CA PHE A 37 -4.81 9.50 5.41
C PHE A 37 -5.48 10.09 4.16
N ASN A 38 -6.33 9.33 3.47
CA ASN A 38 -7.02 9.70 2.23
C ASN A 38 -6.08 10.34 1.18
N ILE A 39 -4.93 9.70 0.98
CA ILE A 39 -3.88 10.12 0.07
C ILE A 39 -3.72 9.14 -1.08
N ASP A 40 -3.05 9.58 -2.14
CA ASP A 40 -2.84 8.77 -3.31
C ASP A 40 -1.86 7.61 -3.05
N CYS A 41 -2.36 6.38 -3.18
CA CYS A 41 -1.60 5.16 -2.94
C CYS A 41 -0.80 4.76 -4.18
N ILE A 42 0.26 5.51 -4.49
CA ILE A 42 1.08 5.24 -5.67
C ILE A 42 2.17 4.21 -5.35
N TYR A 43 2.12 3.05 -6.00
CA TYR A 43 3.26 2.14 -6.10
C TYR A 43 4.11 2.57 -7.30
N SER A 44 4.74 3.75 -7.23
CA SER A 44 5.45 4.30 -8.39
C SER A 44 6.72 3.48 -8.62
N LYS A 45 6.78 2.80 -9.77
CA LYS A 45 8.05 2.60 -10.46
C LYS A 45 8.31 3.91 -11.18
N SER A 46 9.08 4.80 -10.55
CA SER A 46 9.66 6.03 -11.11
C SER A 46 9.03 6.48 -12.45
N LYS A 47 7.92 7.23 -12.41
CA LYS A 47 7.53 7.95 -13.63
C LYS A 47 8.62 8.99 -13.91
N LYS A 48 9.36 8.76 -14.99
CA LYS A 48 10.33 9.68 -15.58
C LYS A 48 9.73 11.09 -15.58
N ARG A 49 10.50 12.07 -15.08
CA ARG A 49 10.29 13.48 -15.41
C ARG A 49 10.53 13.60 -16.91
N ASP A 50 9.54 14.12 -17.62
CA ASP A 50 9.75 14.81 -18.89
C ASP A 50 9.82 16.30 -18.56
#